data_AF-A0A7S2MLP8-F1
#
_entry.id   AF-A0A7S2MLP8-F1
#
_cell.length_a   1.000
_cell.length_b   1.000
_cell.length_c   1.000
_cell.angle_alpha   90.00
_cell.angle_beta   90.00
_cell.angle_gamma   90.00
#
_symmetry.space_group_name_H-M   'P 1'
#
loop_
_entity.id
_entity.type
_entity.pdbx_description
1 polymer ?
#
loop_
_entity_poly.entity_id
_entity_poly.type
_entity_poly.pdbx_seq_one_letter_code
_entity_poly.pdbx_strand_id
1 'polypeptide(L)'
;RACVALRVHHAPLLHKLVRWYCWSNTYLRPKPLPSEHLDELLELAELQLELSFQSLDLQAVLAENLRNPHATPRQVLALLSALARFSHFPKEFKEACARVCAESSDSDLAALTPADLVNAFNIHLCAVFDGPAALKHWLTEDEAMKSFFQVHTSQKFYQTQDQDRTAFLQSDVYLTLKEAADAEGLNLQTSDPGDVYHVELVSVDAKERLNSAAASPPTAVVCIKSREQLRWYVPITADGSPEGDPLAQNRCRQFRYMFRGAVQKVRHLQAMGYKTAAVWLSEWMALKSQEERRAYLRAALGSPDRRTAAFSPAPPVERGGDYS
;
A
#
# COMPACT_ATOMS: atom_id res chain seq x y z
N ARG A 1 6.16 -16.57 3.85
CA ARG A 1 5.46 -16.61 5.16
C ARG A 1 6.33 -16.20 6.35
N ALA A 2 7.41 -16.92 6.68
CA ALA A 2 8.23 -16.63 7.88
C ALA A 2 8.76 -15.18 7.94
N CYS A 3 9.30 -14.65 6.84
CA CYS A 3 9.75 -13.25 6.76
C CYS A 3 8.64 -12.25 7.11
N VAL A 4 7.41 -12.49 6.64
CA VAL A 4 6.24 -11.64 6.93
C VAL A 4 5.87 -11.68 8.41
N ALA A 5 5.75 -12.89 8.98
CA ALA A 5 5.40 -13.09 10.39
C ALA A 5 6.45 -12.46 11.33
N LEU A 6 7.72 -12.57 10.98
CA LEU A 6 8.84 -11.98 11.74
C LEU A 6 9.06 -10.50 11.42
N ARG A 7 8.38 -9.94 10.41
CA ARG A 7 8.50 -8.55 9.94
C ARG A 7 9.93 -8.22 9.51
N VAL A 8 10.48 -9.14 8.71
CA VAL A 8 11.83 -9.13 8.16
C VAL A 8 11.75 -8.86 6.66
N HIS A 9 12.23 -7.69 6.26
CA HIS A 9 12.49 -7.37 4.87
C HIS A 9 14.00 -7.47 4.64
N HIS A 10 14.44 -8.63 4.16
CA HIS A 10 15.84 -8.90 3.84
C HIS A 10 15.97 -9.00 2.32
N ALA A 11 16.15 -7.87 1.64
CA ALA A 11 16.08 -7.79 0.18
C ALA A 11 17.02 -8.78 -0.54
N PRO A 12 18.27 -9.05 -0.10
CA PRO A 12 19.11 -10.06 -0.75
C PRO A 12 18.53 -11.49 -0.72
N LEU A 13 17.85 -11.86 0.37
CA LEU A 13 17.23 -13.17 0.53
C LEU A 13 15.94 -13.25 -0.30
N LEU A 14 15.10 -12.21 -0.18
CA LEU A 14 13.84 -12.11 -0.91
C LEU A 14 14.09 -12.10 -2.43
N HIS A 15 15.09 -11.36 -2.90
CA HIS A 15 15.48 -11.31 -4.31
C HIS A 15 15.89 -12.69 -4.83
N LYS A 16 16.76 -13.42 -4.11
CA LYS A 16 17.15 -14.79 -4.49
C LYS A 16 15.95 -15.74 -4.53
N LEU A 17 15.07 -15.68 -3.53
CA LEU A 17 13.87 -16.51 -3.45
C LEU A 17 12.92 -16.24 -4.61
N VAL A 18 12.62 -14.97 -4.88
CA VAL A 18 11.70 -14.58 -5.96
C VAL A 18 12.30 -14.94 -7.33
N ARG A 19 13.59 -14.66 -7.55
CA ARG A 19 14.27 -15.00 -8.81
C ARG A 19 14.26 -16.51 -9.05
N TRP A 20 14.52 -17.32 -8.03
CA TRP A 20 14.44 -18.77 -8.13
C TRP A 20 13.02 -19.26 -8.43
N TYR A 21 12.00 -18.66 -7.78
CA TYR A 21 10.61 -19.01 -8.03
C TYR A 21 10.19 -18.65 -9.46
N CYS A 22 10.51 -17.45 -9.92
CA CYS A 22 10.19 -16.99 -11.28
C CYS A 22 10.91 -17.87 -12.33
N TRP A 23 12.19 -18.17 -12.13
CA TRP A 23 12.92 -19.11 -12.97
C TRP A 23 12.24 -20.49 -13.02
N SER A 24 11.84 -21.04 -11.87
CA SER A 24 11.14 -22.32 -11.81
C SER A 24 9.79 -22.27 -12.53
N ASN A 25 9.07 -21.16 -12.39
CA ASN A 25 7.81 -20.93 -13.08
C ASN A 25 7.99 -20.87 -14.61
N THR A 26 9.03 -20.20 -15.09
CA THR A 26 9.32 -20.06 -16.51
C THR A 26 9.78 -21.37 -17.17
N TYR A 27 10.65 -22.14 -16.50
CA TYR A 27 11.36 -23.25 -17.13
C TYR A 27 10.92 -24.64 -16.67
N LEU A 28 10.30 -24.78 -15.49
CA LEU A 28 9.97 -26.10 -14.92
C LEU A 28 8.47 -26.37 -14.83
N ARG A 29 7.62 -25.33 -14.85
CA ARG A 29 6.17 -25.49 -14.72
C ARG A 29 5.48 -25.57 -16.08
N PRO A 30 4.36 -26.31 -16.19
CA PRO A 30 3.57 -26.36 -17.41
C PRO A 30 3.02 -24.97 -17.77
N LYS A 31 2.92 -24.70 -19.08
CA LYS A 31 2.33 -23.49 -19.64
C LYS A 31 1.11 -23.85 -20.50
N PRO A 32 -0.06 -23.22 -20.31
CA PRO A 32 -0.36 -22.24 -19.26
C PRO A 32 -0.39 -22.86 -17.84
N LEU A 33 -0.19 -22.03 -16.81
CA LEU A 33 -0.12 -22.50 -15.42
C LEU A 33 -1.49 -23.05 -14.96
N PRO A 34 -1.54 -24.27 -14.38
CA PRO A 34 -2.72 -24.80 -13.71
C PRO A 34 -3.23 -23.90 -12.58
N SER A 35 -4.53 -23.99 -12.28
CA SER A 35 -5.18 -23.15 -11.28
C SER A 35 -4.57 -23.26 -9.88
N GLU A 36 -4.19 -24.47 -9.43
CA GLU A 36 -3.50 -24.66 -8.13
C GLU A 36 -2.16 -23.90 -8.04
N HIS A 37 -1.43 -23.82 -9.14
CA HIS A 37 -0.14 -23.13 -9.20
C HIS A 37 -0.30 -21.61 -9.34
N LEU A 38 -1.46 -21.14 -9.80
CA LEU A 38 -1.81 -19.71 -9.77
C LEU A 38 -2.05 -19.25 -8.33
N ASP A 39 -2.72 -20.05 -7.49
CA ASP A 39 -2.91 -19.70 -6.07
C ASP A 39 -1.57 -19.61 -5.32
N GLU A 40 -0.61 -20.50 -5.60
CA GLU A 40 0.75 -20.41 -5.05
C GLU A 40 1.49 -19.12 -5.49
N LEU A 41 1.35 -18.74 -6.76
CA LEU A 41 1.93 -17.50 -7.30
C LEU A 41 1.30 -16.26 -6.63
N LEU A 42 -0.02 -16.25 -6.48
CA LEU A 42 -0.77 -15.17 -5.84
C LEU A 42 -0.40 -15.04 -4.37
N GLU A 43 -0.25 -16.15 -3.66
CA GLU A 43 0.22 -16.13 -2.29
C GLU A 43 1.64 -15.54 -2.19
N LEU A 44 2.55 -15.93 -3.09
CA LEU A 44 3.89 -15.34 -3.12
C LEU A 44 3.81 -13.83 -3.33
N ALA A 45 2.99 -13.37 -4.28
CA ALA A 45 2.79 -11.95 -4.56
C ALA A 45 2.24 -11.19 -3.35
N GLU A 46 1.23 -11.75 -2.65
CA GLU A 46 0.68 -11.17 -1.44
C GLU A 46 1.73 -11.03 -0.33
N LEU A 47 2.56 -12.06 -0.13
CA LEU A 47 3.64 -12.03 0.86
C LEU A 47 4.72 -10.98 0.52
N GLN A 48 5.00 -10.75 -0.78
CA GLN A 48 5.91 -9.67 -1.19
C GLN A 48 5.29 -8.29 -0.99
N LEU A 49 4.01 -8.12 -1.33
CA LEU A 49 3.25 -6.88 -1.10
C LEU A 49 3.18 -6.51 0.38
N GLU A 50 2.92 -7.50 1.24
CA GLU A 50 2.96 -7.35 2.70
C GLU A 50 4.29 -6.74 3.15
N LEU A 51 5.42 -7.27 2.66
CA LEU A 51 6.76 -6.76 2.96
C LEU A 51 7.13 -5.48 2.21
N SER A 52 6.27 -5.00 1.31
CA SER A 52 6.58 -3.90 0.38
C SER A 52 7.87 -4.18 -0.42
N PHE A 53 8.09 -5.45 -0.77
CA PHE A 53 9.18 -5.89 -1.64
C PHE A 53 8.68 -5.96 -3.08
N GLN A 54 9.41 -5.36 -4.01
CA GLN A 54 9.05 -5.36 -5.43
C GLN A 54 10.10 -6.14 -6.23
N SER A 55 9.62 -6.84 -7.25
CA SER A 55 10.46 -7.59 -8.19
C SER A 55 9.86 -7.50 -9.59
N LEU A 56 10.66 -7.02 -10.54
CA LEU A 56 10.25 -6.93 -11.94
C LEU A 56 9.98 -8.33 -12.54
N ASP A 57 10.79 -9.32 -12.19
CA ASP A 57 10.59 -10.72 -12.61
C ASP A 57 9.21 -11.24 -12.18
N LEU A 58 8.82 -11.00 -10.93
CA LEU A 58 7.52 -11.41 -10.42
C LEU A 58 6.38 -10.65 -11.10
N GLN A 59 6.53 -9.35 -11.31
CA GLN A 59 5.55 -8.53 -12.03
C GLN A 59 5.33 -9.05 -13.46
N ALA A 60 6.39 -9.42 -14.16
CA ALA A 60 6.31 -10.01 -15.50
C ALA A 60 5.58 -11.36 -15.50
N VAL A 61 5.88 -12.24 -14.54
CA VAL A 61 5.17 -13.53 -14.38
C VAL A 61 3.69 -13.32 -14.07
N LEU A 62 3.34 -12.36 -13.22
CA LEU A 62 1.94 -12.02 -12.92
C LEU A 62 1.23 -11.48 -14.17
N ALA A 63 1.88 -10.60 -14.94
CA ALA A 63 1.35 -10.04 -16.17
C ALA A 63 1.09 -11.10 -17.25
N GLU A 64 2.02 -12.05 -17.45
CA GLU A 64 1.85 -13.19 -18.37
C GLU A 64 0.58 -13.99 -18.02
N ASN A 65 0.32 -14.18 -16.72
CA ASN A 65 -0.82 -14.96 -16.25
C ASN A 65 -2.16 -14.23 -16.31
N LEU A 66 -2.20 -12.94 -16.64
CA LEU A 66 -3.47 -12.25 -16.91
C LEU A 66 -4.21 -12.81 -18.13
N ARG A 67 -3.51 -13.49 -19.06
CA ARG A 67 -4.12 -14.16 -20.23
C ARG A 67 -4.28 -15.67 -20.03
N ASN A 68 -4.06 -16.19 -18.83
CA ASN A 68 -4.10 -17.62 -18.57
C ASN A 68 -5.54 -18.16 -18.66
N PRO A 69 -5.85 -19.10 -19.58
CA PRO A 69 -7.20 -19.64 -19.76
C PRO A 69 -7.67 -20.53 -18.59
N HIS A 70 -6.76 -20.94 -17.69
CA HIS A 70 -7.08 -21.70 -16.48
C HIS A 70 -7.33 -20.82 -15.26
N ALA A 71 -7.16 -19.49 -15.38
CA ALA A 71 -7.40 -18.57 -14.29
C ALA A 71 -8.91 -18.34 -14.09
N THR A 72 -9.38 -18.54 -12.87
CA THR A 72 -10.74 -18.17 -12.47
C THR A 72 -10.89 -16.63 -12.39
N PRO A 73 -12.11 -16.06 -12.48
CA PRO A 73 -12.31 -14.62 -12.31
C PRO A 73 -11.73 -14.06 -11.00
N ARG A 74 -11.87 -14.81 -9.89
CA ARG A 74 -11.25 -14.48 -8.59
C ARG A 74 -9.73 -14.37 -8.70
N GLN A 75 -9.08 -15.33 -9.37
CA GLN A 75 -7.63 -15.33 -9.55
C GLN A 75 -7.18 -14.17 -10.47
N VAL A 76 -7.94 -13.86 -11.52
CA VAL A 76 -7.65 -12.69 -12.37
C VAL A 76 -7.76 -11.39 -11.58
N LEU A 77 -8.77 -11.23 -10.73
CA LEU A 77 -8.88 -10.07 -9.82
C LEU A 77 -7.71 -9.99 -8.86
N ALA A 78 -7.26 -11.12 -8.30
CA ALA A 78 -6.11 -11.16 -7.41
C ALA A 78 -4.79 -10.79 -8.15
N LEU A 79 -4.60 -11.26 -9.39
CA LEU A 79 -3.47 -10.87 -10.25
C LEU A 79 -3.49 -9.36 -10.53
N LEU A 80 -4.64 -8.83 -10.96
CA LEU A 80 -4.84 -7.40 -11.21
C LEU A 80 -4.57 -6.56 -9.95
N SER A 81 -5.10 -6.98 -8.80
CA SER A 81 -4.88 -6.30 -7.53
C SER A 81 -3.41 -6.28 -7.14
N ALA A 82 -2.71 -7.41 -7.30
CA ALA A 82 -1.29 -7.50 -7.00
C ALA A 82 -0.47 -6.56 -7.89
N LEU A 83 -0.71 -6.59 -9.21
CA LEU A 83 -0.08 -5.71 -10.18
C LEU A 83 -0.34 -4.23 -9.89
N ALA A 84 -1.59 -3.87 -9.59
CA ALA A 84 -1.97 -2.51 -9.24
C ALA A 84 -1.23 -2.01 -7.98
N ARG A 85 -1.13 -2.85 -6.94
CA ARG A 85 -0.41 -2.52 -5.69
C ARG A 85 1.11 -2.50 -5.85
N PHE A 86 1.65 -3.15 -6.87
CA PHE A 86 3.03 -2.96 -7.31
C PHE A 86 3.22 -1.73 -8.20
N SER A 87 2.15 -0.99 -8.51
CA SER A 87 2.12 0.12 -9.45
C SER A 87 2.60 -0.30 -10.86
N HIS A 88 2.33 -1.55 -11.26
CA HIS A 88 2.68 -2.11 -12.57
C HIS A 88 1.42 -2.33 -13.40
N PHE A 89 1.30 -1.60 -14.52
CA PHE A 89 0.11 -1.60 -15.38
C PHE A 89 0.46 -2.01 -16.81
N PRO A 90 0.67 -3.31 -17.08
CA PRO A 90 1.01 -3.80 -18.42
C PRO A 90 -0.17 -3.64 -19.37
N LYS A 91 0.05 -3.79 -20.69
CA LYS A 91 -1.01 -3.66 -21.71
C LYS A 91 -2.18 -4.62 -21.43
N GLU A 92 -1.85 -5.83 -20.99
CA GLU A 92 -2.73 -6.91 -20.57
C GLU A 92 -3.69 -6.49 -19.45
N PHE A 93 -3.31 -5.50 -18.63
CA PHE A 93 -4.08 -5.07 -17.47
C PHE A 93 -5.48 -4.58 -17.86
N LYS A 94 -5.55 -3.69 -18.86
CA LYS A 94 -6.81 -3.13 -19.34
C LYS A 94 -7.70 -4.21 -19.95
N GLU A 95 -7.11 -5.09 -20.75
CA GLU A 95 -7.80 -6.22 -21.38
C GLU A 95 -8.40 -7.17 -20.34
N ALA A 96 -7.64 -7.49 -19.29
CA ALA A 96 -8.08 -8.36 -18.20
C ALA A 96 -9.17 -7.71 -17.33
N CYS A 97 -9.06 -6.40 -17.01
CA CYS A 97 -10.12 -5.68 -16.31
C CYS A 97 -11.44 -5.71 -17.09
N ALA A 98 -11.41 -5.39 -18.39
CA ALA A 98 -12.60 -5.39 -19.24
C ALA A 98 -13.23 -6.79 -19.32
N ARG A 99 -12.40 -7.83 -19.44
CA ARG A 99 -12.85 -9.22 -19.48
C ARG A 99 -13.55 -9.64 -18.20
N VAL A 100 -12.94 -9.39 -17.03
CA VAL A 100 -13.55 -9.74 -15.74
C VAL A 100 -14.87 -9.00 -15.55
N CYS A 101 -14.95 -7.72 -15.87
CA CYS A 101 -16.21 -6.97 -15.74
C CYS A 101 -17.30 -7.50 -16.68
N ALA A 102 -16.95 -7.95 -17.89
CA ALA A 102 -17.90 -8.49 -18.85
C ALA A 102 -18.36 -9.92 -18.52
N GLU A 103 -17.49 -10.73 -17.92
CA GLU A 103 -17.74 -12.14 -17.61
C GLU A 103 -18.34 -12.35 -16.21
N SER A 104 -18.20 -11.39 -15.30
CA SER A 104 -18.68 -11.52 -13.93
C SER A 104 -20.20 -11.38 -13.87
N SER A 105 -20.88 -12.45 -13.44
CA SER A 105 -22.29 -12.37 -13.06
C SER A 105 -22.47 -11.85 -11.63
N ASP A 106 -23.69 -11.42 -11.27
CA ASP A 106 -24.03 -11.07 -9.88
C ASP A 106 -23.74 -12.23 -8.89
N SER A 107 -23.87 -13.48 -9.35
CA SER A 107 -23.52 -14.65 -8.52
C SER A 107 -22.02 -14.83 -8.32
N ASP A 108 -21.19 -14.50 -9.31
CA ASP A 108 -19.73 -14.57 -9.18
C ASP A 108 -19.22 -13.52 -8.19
N LEU A 109 -19.83 -12.33 -8.21
CA LEU A 109 -19.55 -11.27 -7.24
C LEU A 109 -20.00 -11.63 -5.84
N ALA A 110 -21.15 -12.30 -5.70
CA ALA A 110 -21.64 -12.77 -4.41
C ALA A 110 -20.75 -13.87 -3.78
N ALA A 111 -20.01 -14.62 -4.62
CA ALA A 111 -19.07 -15.64 -4.16
C ALA A 111 -17.73 -15.07 -3.67
N LEU A 112 -17.44 -13.79 -3.93
CA LEU A 112 -16.21 -13.14 -3.48
C LEU A 112 -16.21 -12.96 -1.96
N THR A 113 -15.08 -13.25 -1.33
CA THR A 113 -14.90 -12.98 0.10
C THR A 113 -14.76 -11.46 0.34
N PRO A 114 -14.95 -10.98 1.58
CA PRO A 114 -14.66 -9.58 1.91
C PRO A 114 -13.23 -9.14 1.55
N ALA A 115 -12.25 -10.04 1.64
CA ALA A 115 -10.88 -9.75 1.25
C ALA A 115 -10.73 -9.60 -0.27
N ASP A 116 -11.43 -10.43 -1.05
CA ASP A 116 -11.44 -10.32 -2.51
C ASP A 116 -12.07 -8.99 -2.97
N LEU A 117 -13.14 -8.55 -2.32
CA LEU A 117 -13.78 -7.26 -2.61
C LEU A 117 -12.84 -6.08 -2.31
N VAL A 118 -12.13 -6.11 -1.18
CA VAL A 118 -11.11 -5.10 -0.86
C VAL A 118 -9.98 -5.12 -1.89
N ASN A 119 -9.51 -6.30 -2.30
CA ASN A 119 -8.49 -6.45 -3.33
C ASN A 119 -8.96 -5.93 -4.69
N ALA A 120 -10.21 -6.15 -5.06
CA ALA A 120 -10.80 -5.60 -6.27
C ALA A 120 -10.88 -4.07 -6.21
N PHE A 121 -11.32 -3.49 -5.09
CA PHE A 121 -11.31 -2.03 -4.92
C PHE A 121 -9.90 -1.43 -4.99
N ASN A 122 -8.88 -2.15 -4.48
CA ASN A 122 -7.49 -1.72 -4.59
C ASN A 122 -7.01 -1.55 -6.04
N ILE A 123 -7.63 -2.21 -7.03
CA ILE A 123 -7.33 -1.98 -8.46
C ILE A 123 -7.66 -0.53 -8.83
N HIS A 124 -8.89 -0.09 -8.53
CA HIS A 124 -9.31 1.29 -8.75
C HIS A 124 -8.44 2.26 -7.95
N LEU A 125 -8.26 1.99 -6.65
CA LEU A 125 -7.54 2.89 -5.76
C LEU A 125 -6.10 3.11 -6.23
N CYS A 126 -5.33 2.04 -6.50
CA CYS A 126 -3.95 2.18 -6.96
C CYS A 126 -3.87 2.80 -8.34
N ALA A 127 -4.78 2.47 -9.27
CA ALA A 127 -4.74 3.06 -10.61
C ALA A 127 -5.04 4.57 -10.60
N VAL A 128 -5.87 5.05 -9.67
CA VAL A 128 -6.17 6.49 -9.52
C VAL A 128 -4.98 7.30 -9.00
N PHE A 129 -4.13 6.71 -8.16
CA PHE A 129 -2.98 7.39 -7.53
C PHE A 129 -1.66 7.14 -8.26
N ASP A 130 -1.42 5.91 -8.72
CA ASP A 130 -0.15 5.47 -9.28
C ASP A 130 -0.24 5.14 -10.78
N GLY A 131 -1.45 5.05 -11.33
CA GLY A 131 -1.68 4.64 -12.72
C GLY A 131 -1.40 5.73 -13.75
N PRO A 132 -1.11 5.37 -15.01
CA PRO A 132 -1.02 6.32 -16.11
C PRO A 132 -2.33 7.11 -16.30
N ALA A 133 -2.24 8.36 -16.75
CA ALA A 133 -3.40 9.25 -16.90
C ALA A 133 -4.54 8.62 -17.73
N ALA A 134 -4.21 7.93 -18.82
CA ALA A 134 -5.20 7.24 -19.65
C ALA A 134 -5.91 6.08 -18.93
N LEU A 135 -5.20 5.34 -18.08
CA LEU A 135 -5.78 4.26 -17.28
C LEU A 135 -6.69 4.82 -16.19
N LYS A 136 -6.23 5.86 -15.49
CA LYS A 136 -6.99 6.58 -14.48
C LYS A 136 -8.33 7.06 -15.06
N HIS A 137 -8.27 7.83 -16.15
CA HIS A 137 -9.45 8.36 -16.84
C HIS A 137 -10.42 7.25 -17.23
N TRP A 138 -9.92 6.15 -17.82
CA TRP A 138 -10.74 5.01 -18.17
C TRP A 138 -11.42 4.36 -16.96
N LEU A 139 -10.70 4.09 -15.86
CA LEU A 139 -11.29 3.45 -14.67
C LEU A 139 -12.24 4.37 -13.88
N THR A 140 -12.15 5.68 -14.03
CA THR A 140 -13.01 6.64 -13.32
C THR A 140 -14.22 7.11 -14.12
N GLU A 141 -14.16 7.06 -15.45
CA GLU A 141 -15.19 7.62 -16.33
C GLU A 141 -15.92 6.59 -17.18
N ASP A 142 -15.34 5.42 -17.43
CA ASP A 142 -16.08 4.32 -18.04
C ASP A 142 -17.10 3.77 -17.04
N GLU A 143 -18.38 3.87 -17.36
CA GLU A 143 -19.48 3.52 -16.44
C GLU A 143 -19.41 2.05 -15.98
N ALA A 144 -19.01 1.12 -16.86
CA ALA A 144 -18.90 -0.29 -16.49
C ALA A 144 -17.75 -0.51 -15.51
N MET A 145 -16.57 0.09 -15.78
CA MET A 145 -15.42 -0.02 -14.88
C MET A 145 -15.67 0.64 -13.53
N LYS A 146 -16.27 1.84 -13.55
CA LYS A 146 -16.61 2.60 -12.36
C LYS A 146 -17.62 1.84 -11.51
N SER A 147 -18.70 1.33 -12.11
CA SER A 147 -19.70 0.55 -11.40
C SER A 147 -19.06 -0.65 -10.70
N PHE A 148 -18.25 -1.43 -11.43
CA PHE A 148 -17.63 -2.63 -10.89
C PHE A 148 -16.59 -2.33 -9.81
N PHE A 149 -15.53 -1.60 -10.16
CA PHE A 149 -14.37 -1.43 -9.29
C PHE A 149 -14.51 -0.31 -8.27
N GLN A 150 -15.40 0.66 -8.46
CA GLN A 150 -15.61 1.73 -7.48
C GLN A 150 -16.89 1.52 -6.67
N VAL A 151 -18.00 1.15 -7.30
CA VAL A 151 -19.29 1.09 -6.59
C VAL A 151 -19.46 -0.24 -5.87
N HIS A 152 -19.35 -1.37 -6.59
CA HIS A 152 -19.67 -2.68 -6.01
C HIS A 152 -18.62 -3.21 -5.02
N THR A 153 -17.35 -2.86 -5.20
CA THR A 153 -16.25 -3.45 -4.43
C THR A 153 -15.77 -2.57 -3.26
N SER A 154 -16.14 -1.28 -3.22
CA SER A 154 -15.64 -0.33 -2.23
C SER A 154 -16.25 -0.47 -0.83
N GLN A 155 -17.47 -1.01 -0.74
CA GLN A 155 -18.22 -1.05 0.52
C GLN A 155 -17.41 -1.70 1.66
N LYS A 156 -16.75 -2.83 1.38
CA LYS A 156 -15.95 -3.54 2.39
C LYS A 156 -14.69 -2.80 2.80
N PHE A 157 -14.09 -2.07 1.86
CA PHE A 157 -12.95 -1.22 2.16
C PHE A 157 -13.34 -0.07 3.09
N TYR A 158 -14.40 0.68 2.78
CA TYR A 158 -14.89 1.76 3.65
C TYR A 158 -15.37 1.25 5.01
N GLN A 159 -16.05 0.10 5.07
CA GLN A 159 -16.39 -0.55 6.35
C GLN A 159 -15.14 -0.83 7.20
N THR A 160 -14.04 -1.24 6.58
CA THR A 160 -12.77 -1.47 7.29
C THR A 160 -12.17 -0.16 7.80
N GLN A 161 -12.24 0.92 7.01
CA GLN A 161 -11.79 2.26 7.44
C GLN A 161 -12.61 2.77 8.62
N ASP A 162 -13.94 2.62 8.59
CA ASP A 162 -14.82 3.04 9.68
C ASP A 162 -14.57 2.23 10.97
N GLN A 163 -14.34 0.92 10.85
CA GLN A 163 -13.98 0.08 12.00
C GLN A 163 -12.65 0.53 12.63
N ASP A 164 -11.63 0.79 11.81
CA ASP A 164 -10.35 1.32 12.29
C ASP A 164 -10.52 2.68 12.96
N ARG A 165 -11.35 3.57 12.41
CA ARG A 165 -11.70 4.86 13.00
C ARG A 165 -12.38 4.71 14.35
N THR A 166 -13.41 3.87 14.46
CA THR A 166 -14.11 3.62 15.72
C THR A 166 -13.16 3.06 16.78
N ALA A 167 -12.31 2.09 16.41
CA ALA A 167 -11.32 1.54 17.33
C ALA A 167 -10.30 2.58 17.81
N PHE A 168 -9.86 3.48 16.92
CA PHE A 168 -8.96 4.58 17.28
C PHE A 168 -9.62 5.56 18.25
N LEU A 169 -10.85 6.02 17.98
CA LEU A 169 -11.57 6.97 18.83
C LEU A 169 -11.84 6.44 20.24
N GLN A 170 -11.90 5.11 20.41
CA GLN A 170 -12.06 4.43 21.69
C GLN A 170 -10.74 4.17 22.43
N SER A 171 -9.60 4.52 21.84
CA SER A 171 -8.28 4.19 22.38
C SER A 171 -7.65 5.33 23.19
N ASP A 172 -6.79 4.97 24.15
CA ASP A 172 -5.97 5.94 24.90
C ASP A 172 -5.02 6.73 23.99
N VAL A 173 -4.66 6.17 22.84
CA VAL A 173 -3.83 6.86 21.83
C VAL A 173 -4.56 8.11 21.34
N TYR A 174 -5.86 8.01 21.04
CA TYR A 174 -6.64 9.17 20.59
C TYR A 174 -6.64 10.28 21.65
N LEU A 175 -6.97 9.95 22.89
CA LEU A 175 -7.03 10.92 23.99
C LEU A 175 -5.68 11.63 24.16
N THR A 176 -4.60 10.85 24.32
CA THR A 176 -3.26 11.41 24.55
C THR A 176 -2.72 12.19 23.35
N LEU A 177 -3.02 11.76 22.12
CA LEU A 177 -2.62 12.45 20.90
C LEU A 177 -3.38 13.77 20.73
N LYS A 178 -4.68 13.79 21.03
CA LYS A 178 -5.50 14.99 20.97
C LYS A 178 -5.07 16.01 22.02
N GLU A 179 -4.85 15.59 23.26
CA GLU A 179 -4.30 16.44 24.32
C GLU A 179 -2.94 17.05 23.96
N ALA A 180 -2.04 16.26 23.36
CA ALA A 180 -0.74 16.75 22.91
C ALA A 180 -0.89 17.75 21.74
N ALA A 181 -1.80 17.49 20.80
CA ALA A 181 -2.06 18.39 19.69
C ALA A 181 -2.63 19.73 20.16
N ASP A 182 -3.60 19.69 21.07
CA ASP A 182 -4.24 20.89 21.64
C ASP A 182 -3.24 21.71 22.46
N ALA A 183 -2.38 21.06 23.26
CA ALA A 183 -1.33 21.72 24.03
C ALA A 183 -0.23 22.36 23.16
N GLU A 184 -0.02 21.85 21.95
CA GLU A 184 0.86 22.45 20.94
C GLU A 184 0.16 23.55 20.12
N GLY A 185 -1.12 23.82 20.36
CA GLY A 185 -1.91 24.78 19.58
C GLY A 185 -2.09 24.34 18.12
N LEU A 186 -2.05 23.03 17.86
CA LEU A 186 -2.22 22.48 16.52
C LEU A 186 -3.71 22.38 16.19
N ASN A 187 -4.13 23.07 15.13
CA ASN A 187 -5.50 23.02 14.63
C ASN A 187 -5.77 21.69 13.88
N LEU A 188 -5.80 20.59 14.64
CA LEU A 188 -6.04 19.24 14.16
C LEU A 188 -7.35 18.68 14.72
N GLN A 189 -8.13 18.02 13.86
CA GLN A 189 -9.38 17.33 14.18
C GLN A 189 -9.33 15.87 13.70
N THR A 190 -10.28 15.04 14.12
CA THR A 190 -10.42 13.67 13.60
C THR A 190 -10.88 13.71 12.15
N SER A 191 -10.47 12.74 11.32
CA SER A 191 -10.99 12.64 9.95
C SER A 191 -12.50 12.40 9.92
N ASP A 192 -13.13 12.84 8.83
CA ASP A 192 -14.56 12.69 8.65
C ASP A 192 -14.91 11.23 8.28
N PRO A 193 -16.12 10.76 8.60
CA PRO A 193 -16.64 9.53 8.03
C PRO A 193 -16.69 9.62 6.51
N GLY A 194 -16.36 8.53 5.81
CA GLY A 194 -16.41 8.46 4.35
C GLY A 194 -15.19 9.01 3.61
N ASP A 195 -14.17 9.53 4.32
CA ASP A 195 -12.87 9.78 3.71
C ASP A 195 -12.28 8.47 3.15
N VAL A 196 -11.52 8.55 2.05
CA VAL A 196 -10.93 7.37 1.38
C VAL A 196 -10.10 6.54 2.36
N TYR A 197 -9.33 7.17 3.24
CA TYR A 197 -8.66 6.49 4.33
C TYR A 197 -9.12 7.08 5.66
N HIS A 198 -9.26 6.23 6.67
CA HIS A 198 -9.27 6.74 8.03
C HIS A 198 -7.93 7.42 8.30
N VAL A 199 -7.95 8.69 8.73
CA VAL A 199 -6.77 9.43 9.19
C VAL A 199 -6.99 9.82 10.65
N GLU A 200 -6.00 9.58 11.49
CA GLU A 200 -6.16 9.73 12.93
C GLU A 200 -6.41 11.18 13.33
N LEU A 201 -5.60 12.11 12.82
CA LEU A 201 -5.87 13.55 12.92
C LEU A 201 -5.52 14.27 11.61
N VAL A 202 -6.29 15.29 11.25
CA VAL A 202 -6.15 16.07 10.03
C VAL A 202 -6.32 17.57 10.33
N SER A 203 -5.69 18.44 9.55
CA SER A 203 -5.93 19.88 9.66
C SER A 203 -7.41 20.23 9.53
N VAL A 204 -7.90 21.14 10.37
CA VAL A 204 -9.33 21.55 10.38
C VAL A 204 -9.76 22.11 9.01
N ASP A 205 -8.87 22.83 8.34
CA ASP A 205 -9.05 23.47 7.03
C ASP A 205 -8.68 22.56 5.84
N ALA A 206 -8.50 21.26 6.06
CA ALA A 206 -7.91 20.38 5.04
C ALA A 206 -8.69 20.33 3.73
N LYS A 207 -10.03 20.24 3.78
CA LYS A 207 -10.85 20.18 2.56
C LYS A 207 -10.73 21.46 1.73
N GLU A 208 -10.66 22.62 2.38
CA GLU A 208 -10.50 23.91 1.71
C GLU A 208 -9.12 24.02 1.07
N ARG A 209 -8.07 23.57 1.77
CA ARG A 209 -6.68 23.64 1.30
C ARG A 209 -6.34 22.61 0.23
N LEU A 210 -6.99 21.46 0.21
CA LEU A 210 -6.87 20.51 -0.90
C LEU A 210 -7.52 21.04 -2.18
N ASN A 211 -8.62 21.78 -2.04
CA ASN A 211 -9.37 22.33 -3.18
C ASN A 211 -8.86 23.71 -3.63
N SER A 212 -7.87 24.27 -2.93
CA SER A 212 -7.27 25.56 -3.28
C SER A 212 -5.77 25.39 -3.58
N ALA A 213 -5.21 26.29 -4.38
CA ALA A 213 -3.76 26.34 -4.62
C ALA A 213 -3.00 26.93 -3.42
N ALA A 214 -3.38 26.54 -2.20
CA ALA A 214 -2.80 27.05 -0.96
C ALA A 214 -1.29 26.79 -0.92
N ALA A 215 -0.52 27.78 -0.47
CA ALA A 215 0.95 27.72 -0.44
C ALA A 215 1.51 26.64 0.50
N SER A 216 0.68 26.09 1.40
CA SER A 216 1.07 25.00 2.28
C SER A 216 0.04 23.86 2.22
N PRO A 217 0.47 22.60 2.16
CA PRO A 217 -0.43 21.45 2.17
C PRO A 217 -1.02 21.20 3.57
N PRO A 218 -2.27 20.72 3.68
CA PRO A 218 -2.86 20.34 4.96
C PRO A 218 -2.14 19.13 5.56
N THR A 219 -2.14 19.05 6.88
CA THR A 219 -1.45 17.97 7.61
C THR A 219 -2.37 16.77 7.82
N ALA A 220 -1.84 15.57 7.62
CA ALA A 220 -2.47 14.31 7.98
C ALA A 220 -1.56 13.53 8.94
N VAL A 221 -1.98 13.37 10.19
CA VAL A 221 -1.28 12.55 11.19
C VAL A 221 -1.74 11.10 11.01
N VAL A 222 -0.78 10.21 10.79
CA VAL A 222 -1.02 8.79 10.58
C VAL A 222 -0.34 7.98 11.68
N CYS A 223 -1.12 7.18 12.42
CA CYS A 223 -0.58 6.30 13.44
C CYS A 223 -0.10 4.97 12.83
N ILE A 224 1.17 4.63 13.02
CA ILE A 224 1.75 3.39 12.51
C ILE A 224 1.73 2.33 13.61
N LYS A 225 0.83 1.34 13.47
CA LYS A 225 0.63 0.29 14.47
C LYS A 225 1.91 -0.53 14.62
N SER A 226 2.22 -1.00 15.82
CA SER A 226 3.44 -1.80 16.06
C SER A 226 3.56 -3.04 15.17
N ARG A 227 2.44 -3.60 14.70
CA ARG A 227 2.39 -4.73 13.76
C ARG A 227 2.73 -4.37 12.30
N GLU A 228 2.73 -3.08 11.96
CA GLU A 228 3.02 -2.49 10.64
C GLU A 228 4.43 -1.87 10.61
N GLN A 229 5.25 -2.18 11.61
CA GLN A 229 6.65 -1.76 11.71
C GLN A 229 7.57 -2.95 11.46
N LEU A 230 8.55 -2.80 10.56
CA LEU A 230 9.58 -3.80 10.35
C LEU A 230 10.46 -3.93 11.60
N ARG A 231 10.89 -5.16 11.87
CA ARG A 231 11.91 -5.48 12.89
C ARG A 231 13.29 -5.61 12.28
N TRP A 232 13.34 -5.94 11.00
CA TRP A 232 14.58 -6.12 10.25
C TRP A 232 14.44 -5.58 8.84
N TYR A 233 15.33 -4.66 8.46
CA TYR A 233 15.38 -4.08 7.11
C TYR A 233 16.81 -4.11 6.57
N VAL A 234 17.01 -4.78 5.44
CA VAL A 234 18.26 -4.83 4.68
C VAL A 234 17.95 -4.55 3.21
N PRO A 235 18.40 -3.41 2.67
CA PRO A 235 18.23 -3.07 1.26
C PRO A 235 19.24 -3.77 0.35
N ILE A 236 18.92 -3.73 -0.95
CA ILE A 236 19.85 -3.94 -2.06
C ILE A 236 19.96 -2.62 -2.85
N THR A 237 21.07 -2.42 -3.53
CA THR A 237 21.25 -1.38 -4.55
C THR A 237 20.45 -1.71 -5.82
N ALA A 238 20.37 -0.76 -6.76
CA ALA A 238 19.60 -0.90 -7.99
C ALA A 238 20.05 -2.08 -8.88
N ASP A 239 21.33 -2.44 -8.83
CA ASP A 239 21.91 -3.60 -9.52
C ASP A 239 21.68 -4.94 -8.77
N GLY A 240 20.96 -4.89 -7.65
CA GLY A 240 20.66 -6.05 -6.82
C GLY A 240 21.81 -6.49 -5.90
N SER A 241 22.93 -5.75 -5.87
CA SER A 241 23.99 -6.00 -4.91
C SER A 241 23.59 -5.51 -3.50
N PRO A 242 24.14 -6.08 -2.41
CA PRO A 242 23.86 -5.58 -1.07
C PRO A 242 24.33 -4.13 -0.90
N GLU A 243 23.49 -3.25 -0.33
CA GLU A 243 23.89 -1.88 -0.05
C GLU A 243 24.78 -1.85 1.22
N GLY A 244 26.10 -1.82 1.05
CA GLY A 244 27.09 -1.72 2.12
C GLY A 244 27.81 -3.04 2.47
N ASP A 245 28.41 -3.09 3.67
CA ASP A 245 29.20 -4.22 4.18
C ASP A 245 28.46 -5.57 4.00
N PRO A 246 29.13 -6.66 3.56
CA PRO A 246 28.54 -8.00 3.35
C PRO A 246 27.77 -8.63 4.53
N LEU A 247 27.84 -8.07 5.73
CA LEU A 247 26.99 -8.41 6.89
C LEU A 247 25.78 -7.47 7.09
N ALA A 248 25.48 -6.64 6.08
CA ALA A 248 24.46 -5.60 5.96
C ALA A 248 23.57 -5.44 7.20
N GLN A 249 24.01 -4.54 8.07
CA GLN A 249 23.39 -4.31 9.37
C GLN A 249 21.90 -3.95 9.21
N ASN A 250 21.08 -4.51 10.10
CA ASN A 250 19.68 -4.17 10.21
C ASN A 250 19.48 -2.64 10.36
N ARG A 251 18.95 -1.99 9.32
CA ARG A 251 18.66 -0.54 9.32
C ARG A 251 17.57 -0.16 10.34
N CYS A 252 16.76 -1.12 10.79
CA CYS A 252 15.78 -0.89 11.86
C CYS A 252 16.43 -0.51 13.21
N ARG A 253 17.75 -0.64 13.36
CA ARG A 253 18.50 -0.13 14.53
C ARG A 253 18.62 1.39 14.55
N GLN A 254 18.53 2.03 13.38
CA GLN A 254 18.71 3.49 13.23
C GLN A 254 17.39 4.19 12.92
N PHE A 255 16.52 3.56 12.12
CA PHE A 255 15.28 4.15 11.65
C PHE A 255 14.12 3.16 11.77
N ARG A 256 12.90 3.67 11.92
CA ARG A 256 11.70 2.84 11.80
C ARG A 256 11.28 2.75 10.33
N TYR A 257 10.86 1.56 9.92
CA TYR A 257 10.34 1.31 8.59
C TYR A 257 8.92 0.78 8.69
N MET A 258 8.03 1.36 7.88
CA MET A 258 6.65 0.89 7.72
C MET A 258 6.57 -0.17 6.64
N PHE A 259 5.64 -1.11 6.78
CA PHE A 259 5.30 -2.12 5.76
C PHE A 259 3.78 -2.36 5.73
N ARG A 260 3.28 -3.15 4.77
CA ARG A 260 1.84 -3.39 4.52
C ARG A 260 1.06 -2.13 4.11
N GLY A 261 -0.24 -2.12 4.41
CA GLY A 261 -1.18 -1.06 4.03
C GLY A 261 -0.82 0.34 4.53
N ALA A 262 -0.02 0.47 5.59
CA ALA A 262 0.44 1.77 6.07
C ALA A 262 1.28 2.51 5.01
N VAL A 263 2.12 1.79 4.25
CA VAL A 263 2.91 2.37 3.14
C VAL A 263 1.98 2.96 2.08
N GLN A 264 0.96 2.20 1.69
CA GLN A 264 0.01 2.59 0.65
C GLN A 264 -0.85 3.78 1.09
N LYS A 265 -1.40 3.75 2.32
CA LYS A 265 -2.15 4.85 2.91
C LYS A 265 -1.34 6.15 2.89
N VAL A 266 -0.10 6.12 3.37
CA VAL A 266 0.77 7.31 3.41
C VAL A 266 1.08 7.82 2.00
N ARG A 267 1.42 6.94 1.06
CA ARG A 267 1.69 7.34 -0.35
C ARG A 267 0.47 7.99 -1.00
N HIS A 268 -0.71 7.40 -0.84
CA HIS A 268 -1.93 7.94 -1.43
C HIS A 268 -2.30 9.28 -0.79
N LEU A 269 -2.16 9.44 0.53
CA LEU A 269 -2.39 10.74 1.18
C LEU A 269 -1.41 11.82 0.67
N GLN A 270 -0.14 11.47 0.45
CA GLN A 270 0.82 12.38 -0.18
C GLN A 270 0.42 12.74 -1.62
N ALA A 271 -0.03 11.76 -2.41
CA ALA A 271 -0.54 11.98 -3.76
C ALA A 271 -1.83 12.81 -3.81
N MET A 272 -2.68 12.73 -2.76
CA MET A 272 -3.83 13.61 -2.57
C MET A 272 -3.44 15.05 -2.19
N GLY A 273 -2.17 15.31 -1.84
CA GLY A 273 -1.68 16.65 -1.48
C GLY A 273 -1.53 16.90 0.01
N TYR A 274 -1.63 15.87 0.86
CA TYR A 274 -1.38 16.02 2.29
C TYR A 274 0.12 16.02 2.63
N LYS A 275 0.49 16.82 3.62
CA LYS A 275 1.72 16.62 4.40
C LYS A 275 1.45 15.56 5.46
N THR A 276 1.94 14.34 5.23
CA THR A 276 1.78 13.24 6.17
C THR A 276 2.80 13.31 7.30
N ALA A 277 2.37 13.18 8.55
CA ALA A 277 3.22 13.03 9.73
C ALA A 277 2.95 11.66 10.37
N ALA A 278 3.96 10.81 10.45
CA ALA A 278 3.79 9.48 11.05
C ALA A 278 4.05 9.52 12.56
N VAL A 279 3.16 8.92 13.34
CA VAL A 279 3.33 8.67 14.77
C VAL A 279 3.52 7.17 14.97
N TRP A 280 4.71 6.76 15.39
CA TRP A 280 5.03 5.35 15.62
C TRP A 280 4.47 4.91 16.97
N LEU A 281 3.44 4.08 16.99
CA LEU A 281 2.76 3.72 18.26
C LEU A 281 3.67 3.00 19.25
N SER A 282 4.67 2.27 18.77
CA SER A 282 5.69 1.65 19.62
C SER A 282 6.53 2.66 20.40
N GLU A 283 6.73 3.87 19.86
CA GLU A 283 7.46 4.96 20.49
C GLU A 283 6.51 5.80 21.33
N TRP A 284 5.36 6.17 20.77
CA TRP A 284 4.32 6.96 21.44
C TRP A 284 3.92 6.35 22.79
N MET A 285 3.68 5.05 22.81
CA MET A 285 3.27 4.33 24.02
C MET A 285 4.40 4.17 25.05
N ALA A 286 5.66 4.38 24.65
CA ALA A 286 6.81 4.37 25.56
C ALA A 286 7.06 5.74 26.23
N LEU A 287 6.45 6.81 25.72
CA LEU A 287 6.56 8.16 26.29
C LEU A 287 5.80 8.24 27.61
N LYS A 288 6.48 8.74 28.63
CA LYS A 288 6.00 8.73 30.02
C LYS A 288 5.34 10.04 30.42
N SER A 289 5.67 11.14 29.75
CA SER A 289 5.16 12.47 30.08
C SER A 289 4.44 13.15 28.91
N GLN A 290 3.59 14.11 29.25
CA GLN A 290 2.90 14.94 28.25
C GLN A 290 3.90 15.79 27.45
N GLU A 291 4.96 16.31 28.08
CA GLU A 291 5.99 17.09 27.40
C GLU A 291 6.78 16.26 26.38
N GLU A 292 7.11 15.00 26.70
CA GLU A 292 7.71 14.07 25.74
C GLU A 292 6.80 13.83 24.54
N ARG A 293 5.49 13.64 24.75
CA ARG A 293 4.49 13.46 23.69
C ARG A 293 4.37 14.69 22.79
N ARG A 294 4.33 15.87 23.39
CA ARG A 294 4.33 17.16 22.67
C ARG A 294 5.57 17.34 21.82
N ALA A 295 6.75 17.13 22.41
CA ALA A 295 8.03 17.22 21.70
C ALA A 295 8.11 16.20 20.54
N TYR A 296 7.63 14.99 20.77
CA TYR A 296 7.55 13.94 19.74
C TYR A 296 6.64 14.36 18.59
N LEU A 297 5.43 14.83 18.89
CA LEU A 297 4.46 15.28 17.88
C LEU A 297 5.02 16.46 17.07
N ARG A 298 5.65 17.44 17.72
CA ARG A 298 6.32 18.57 17.06
C ARG A 298 7.43 18.09 16.13
N ALA A 299 8.24 17.13 16.56
CA ALA A 299 9.28 16.54 15.72
C ALA A 299 8.71 15.78 14.51
N ALA A 300 7.62 15.03 14.70
CA ALA A 300 6.93 14.31 13.64
C ALA A 300 6.33 15.26 12.58
N LEU A 301 5.81 16.41 13.02
CA LEU A 301 5.23 17.45 12.15
C LEU A 301 6.29 18.35 11.49
N GLY A 302 7.38 18.62 12.21
CA GLY A 302 8.45 19.54 11.81
C GLY A 302 9.54 18.91 10.95
N SER A 303 9.56 17.58 10.76
CA SER A 303 10.56 16.89 9.95
C SER A 303 10.03 16.59 8.54
N PRO A 304 10.32 17.44 7.53
CA PRO A 304 10.15 17.08 6.13
C PRO A 304 11.20 16.04 5.66
N ASP A 305 12.30 15.86 6.40
CA ASP A 305 13.43 15.02 6.00
C ASP A 305 13.39 13.61 6.62
N ARG A 306 13.32 12.59 5.74
CA ARG A 306 13.74 11.17 5.82
C ARG A 306 13.38 10.29 7.04
N ARG A 307 13.18 10.84 8.23
CA ARG A 307 13.03 10.09 9.49
C ARG A 307 11.60 9.70 9.84
N THR A 308 10.61 10.40 9.30
CA THR A 308 9.20 10.21 9.70
C THR A 308 8.48 9.12 8.90
N ALA A 309 8.91 8.82 7.68
CA ALA A 309 8.37 7.69 6.91
C ALA A 309 9.45 7.06 6.05
N ALA A 310 10.38 6.31 6.64
CA ALA A 310 11.25 5.46 5.84
C ALA A 310 10.39 4.31 5.28
N PHE A 311 9.89 4.51 4.07
CA PHE A 311 9.32 3.43 3.29
C PHE A 311 10.41 2.40 3.06
N SER A 312 10.06 1.12 2.98
CA SER A 312 10.92 0.20 2.24
C SER A 312 10.96 0.73 0.79
N PRO A 313 12.09 1.22 0.25
CA PRO A 313 12.18 1.62 -1.15
C PRO A 313 11.70 0.49 -2.05
N ALA A 314 10.86 0.88 -3.01
CA ALA A 314 10.78 0.19 -4.27
C ALA A 314 12.13 0.36 -5.01
N PRO A 315 12.55 -0.59 -5.86
CA PRO A 315 13.62 -0.30 -6.81
C PRO A 315 13.26 0.97 -7.59
N PRO A 316 14.25 1.81 -7.95
CA PRO A 316 13.98 3.04 -8.66
C PRO A 316 13.21 2.74 -9.94
N VAL A 317 12.13 3.48 -10.17
CA VAL A 317 11.50 3.57 -11.48
C VAL A 317 12.57 4.15 -12.40
N GLU A 318 13.10 3.32 -13.30
CA GLU A 318 13.83 3.84 -14.46
C GLU A 318 12.88 4.84 -15.11
N ARG A 319 13.28 6.12 -15.15
CA ARG A 319 12.55 7.13 -15.92
C ARG A 319 12.43 6.54 -17.33
N GLY A 320 11.21 6.20 -17.71
CA GLY A 320 10.93 5.61 -19.01
C GLY A 320 11.66 6.42 -20.07
N GLY A 321 12.51 5.73 -20.83
CA GLY A 321 12.92 6.23 -22.12
C GLY A 321 11.67 6.51 -22.93
N ASP A 322 11.69 7.65 -23.60
CA ASP A 322 10.66 8.08 -24.53
C ASP A 322 10.25 6.91 -25.44
N TYR A 323 9.03 6.42 -25.25
CA TYR A 323 8.35 5.63 -26.27
C TYR A 323 7.63 6.62 -27.18
N SER A 324 8.31 6.99 -28.26
CA SER A 324 7.71 7.53 -29.48
C SER A 324 7.12 6.42 -30.35
#